data_AF-A0A920K5N9-F1
#
_entry.id   AF-A0A920K5N9-F1
#
_cell.length_a   1.000
_cell.length_b   1.000
_cell.length_c   1.000
_cell.angle_alpha   90.00
_cell.angle_beta   90.00
_cell.angle_gamma   90.00
#
_symmetry.space_group_name_H-M   'P 1'
#
loop_
_entity.id
_entity.type
_entity.pdbx_description
1 polymer ?
#
loop_
_entity_poly.entity_id
_entity_poly.type
_entity_poly.pdbx_seq_one_letter_code
_entity_poly.pdbx_strand_id
1 'polypeptide(L)'
;MPTTKNFQPGDYIFKEGETGGYAYLLEEGSVEIVKLTPKGLSVLVTLQKGTLFGEMAIIEGGLRSAGAKATTSVSVKEIDSSDFLAYIQGKPQVALNLLKRMSFNLRETNKKLTDAMRENEANRSVVEVADEGNKEKNTKDFTSVLMDPDAIYEAPISKAKVFSSFLLLGIIFFALLFSILSHVDITVSSRGKFVTSVPNVEVQAARSSVVTEITVKRGDRVRKDDILVTLDPSEVGSDQKVMSTKLRSARQRIKRLVLEEKALKGVDLSNSKIRQLDGGNKEILAKRLNEYDSIKNLIDVNKKQVALKEEVMKAHEELFKKGAGSKIGFLQAKDNLLAVTKVLSESESKLSQKVAGIVEQLEKEREIEVQLFEEMKSLNKLEKKSAVRAPVDAIVLDIPASSVGTIVREGEVVIKLVPRDVPLVLEVDVDPKDIKDLKVGVPVSVKLDALPFQQFGDIKGTLVYLSEDTFSEDLNGEKKPVYRARVDLEAKSVQRMRNRADLTPGMLAKADFRVGERRLITYFTNPIVRGLNSALREPD
;
A
#
# COMPACT_ATOMS: atom_id res chain seq x y z
N MET A 1 20.10 -52.74 -8.19
CA MET A 1 19.98 -54.03 -8.93
C MET A 1 19.07 -54.91 -8.10
N PRO A 2 17.86 -55.23 -8.57
CA PRO A 2 16.89 -55.97 -7.77
C PRO A 2 17.37 -57.41 -7.51
N THR A 3 17.48 -57.78 -6.25
CA THR A 3 17.97 -59.09 -5.79
C THR A 3 16.81 -60.09 -5.76
N THR A 4 16.97 -61.24 -6.39
CA THR A 4 15.99 -62.35 -6.32
C THR A 4 16.30 -63.22 -5.10
N LYS A 5 15.28 -63.51 -4.29
CA LYS A 5 15.35 -64.40 -3.12
C LYS A 5 14.39 -65.58 -3.28
N ASN A 6 14.86 -66.75 -2.87
CA ASN A 6 14.10 -67.99 -2.92
C ASN A 6 13.74 -68.44 -1.50
N PHE A 7 12.52 -68.92 -1.31
CA PHE A 7 11.94 -69.36 -0.04
C PHE A 7 11.34 -70.76 -0.20
N GLN A 8 11.43 -71.58 0.85
CA GLN A 8 10.83 -72.91 0.87
C GLN A 8 9.39 -72.87 1.41
N PRO A 9 8.55 -73.89 1.13
CA PRO A 9 7.21 -73.97 1.69
C PRO A 9 7.25 -73.88 3.22
N GLY A 10 6.52 -72.93 3.79
CA GLY A 10 6.45 -72.70 5.23
C GLY A 10 7.27 -71.50 5.73
N ASP A 11 8.22 -70.98 4.93
CA ASP A 11 9.07 -69.86 5.31
C ASP A 11 8.32 -68.53 5.34
N TYR A 12 8.70 -67.65 6.28
CA TYR A 12 8.24 -66.26 6.28
C TYR A 12 9.15 -65.41 5.40
N ILE A 13 8.55 -64.70 4.46
CA ILE A 13 9.23 -63.70 3.63
C ILE A 13 9.45 -62.43 4.45
N PHE A 14 8.45 -62.04 5.24
CA PHE A 14 8.51 -61.05 6.31
C PHE A 14 7.38 -61.27 7.30
N LYS A 15 7.53 -60.78 8.53
CA LYS A 15 6.52 -60.87 9.60
C LYS A 15 5.80 -59.54 9.81
N GLU A 16 4.59 -59.61 10.37
CA GLU A 16 3.84 -58.43 10.81
C GLU A 16 4.67 -57.65 11.85
N GLY A 17 4.70 -56.32 11.72
CA GLY A 17 5.46 -55.45 12.61
C GLY A 17 6.94 -55.26 12.25
N GLU A 18 7.49 -55.95 11.24
CA GLU A 18 8.86 -55.71 10.78
C GLU A 18 8.96 -54.39 9.99
N THR A 19 10.14 -53.77 9.93
CA THR A 19 10.36 -52.58 9.09
C THR A 19 10.44 -52.96 7.61
N GLY A 20 9.63 -52.32 6.75
CA GLY A 20 9.57 -52.66 5.33
C GLY A 20 10.43 -51.77 4.43
N GLY A 21 11.66 -52.18 4.14
CA GLY A 21 12.55 -51.47 3.19
C GLY A 21 12.36 -51.85 1.70
N TYR A 22 11.68 -52.96 1.42
CA TYR A 22 11.51 -53.52 0.07
C TYR A 22 10.06 -53.97 -0.18
N ALA A 23 9.57 -53.81 -1.40
CA ALA A 23 8.39 -54.50 -1.90
C ALA A 23 8.84 -55.77 -2.64
N TYR A 24 7.97 -56.76 -2.72
CA TYR A 24 8.30 -58.05 -3.32
C TYR A 24 7.40 -58.31 -4.53
N LEU A 25 8.02 -58.56 -5.68
CA LEU A 25 7.32 -59.07 -6.86
C LEU A 25 7.45 -60.60 -6.88
N LEU A 26 6.31 -61.30 -6.83
CA LEU A 26 6.25 -62.76 -6.87
C LEU A 26 6.51 -63.25 -8.29
N GLU A 27 7.68 -63.86 -8.54
CA GLU A 27 8.04 -64.38 -9.87
C GLU A 27 7.57 -65.83 -10.05
N GLU A 28 7.62 -66.64 -8.99
CA GLU A 28 7.15 -68.04 -9.00
C GLU A 28 6.64 -68.48 -7.62
N GLY A 29 5.66 -69.40 -7.61
CA GLY A 29 5.06 -69.93 -6.38
C GLY A 29 3.83 -69.17 -5.88
N SER A 30 3.38 -69.51 -4.68
CA SER A 30 2.22 -68.93 -4.00
C SER A 30 2.56 -68.50 -2.57
N VAL A 31 2.06 -67.32 -2.18
CA VAL A 31 2.34 -66.69 -0.86
C VAL A 31 1.04 -66.33 -0.17
N GLU A 32 0.89 -66.68 1.10
CA GLU A 32 -0.24 -66.26 1.93
C GLU A 32 0.11 -65.05 2.79
N ILE A 33 -0.75 -64.03 2.74
CA ILE A 33 -0.69 -62.91 3.68
C ILE A 33 -1.45 -63.32 4.94
N VAL A 34 -0.76 -63.35 6.07
CA VAL A 34 -1.27 -63.80 7.35
C VAL A 34 -1.24 -62.67 8.38
N LYS A 35 -2.26 -62.61 9.23
CA LYS A 35 -2.35 -61.66 10.33
C LYS A 35 -2.63 -62.38 11.63
N LEU A 36 -1.97 -61.97 12.70
CA LEU A 36 -2.21 -62.54 14.02
C LEU A 36 -3.52 -61.96 14.59
N THR A 37 -4.49 -62.82 14.88
CA THR A 37 -5.76 -62.44 15.52
C THR A 37 -5.88 -63.12 16.89
N PRO A 38 -6.77 -62.64 17.79
CA PRO A 38 -7.00 -63.28 19.08
C PRO A 38 -7.45 -64.75 19.00
N LYS A 39 -7.94 -65.20 17.84
CA LYS A 39 -8.36 -66.59 17.56
C LYS A 39 -7.28 -67.43 16.86
N GLY A 40 -6.07 -66.88 16.64
CA GLY A 40 -4.95 -67.54 15.95
C GLY A 40 -4.51 -66.81 14.67
N LEU A 41 -3.63 -67.46 13.89
CA LEU A 41 -3.17 -66.97 12.59
C LEU A 41 -4.31 -67.01 11.56
N SER A 42 -4.72 -65.85 11.07
CA SER A 42 -5.75 -65.72 10.02
C SER A 42 -5.09 -65.45 8.67
N VAL A 43 -5.43 -66.24 7.65
CA VAL A 43 -5.03 -65.97 6.26
C VAL A 43 -5.96 -64.90 5.69
N LEU A 44 -5.39 -63.78 5.25
CA LEU A 44 -6.12 -62.66 4.66
C LEU A 44 -6.32 -62.83 3.15
N VAL A 45 -5.28 -63.28 2.44
CA VAL A 45 -5.32 -63.52 0.99
C VAL A 45 -4.16 -64.41 0.55
N THR A 46 -4.39 -65.25 -0.46
CA THR A 46 -3.35 -66.03 -1.15
C THR A 46 -2.97 -65.33 -2.46
N LEU A 47 -1.67 -65.07 -2.63
CA LEU A 47 -1.06 -64.36 -3.76
C LEU A 47 -0.51 -65.35 -4.78
N GLN A 48 -0.71 -65.04 -6.06
CA GLN A 48 -0.23 -65.83 -7.19
C GLN A 48 0.89 -65.10 -7.94
N LYS A 49 1.64 -65.83 -8.77
CA LYS A 49 2.69 -65.30 -9.66
C LYS A 49 2.28 -64.01 -10.37
N GLY A 50 3.20 -63.06 -10.45
CA GLY A 50 3.03 -61.74 -11.07
C GLY A 50 2.48 -60.67 -10.12
N THR A 51 2.20 -61.03 -8.87
CA THR A 51 1.63 -60.12 -7.88
C THR A 51 2.72 -59.38 -7.11
N LEU A 52 2.57 -58.06 -7.00
CA LEU A 52 3.37 -57.22 -6.11
C LEU A 52 2.73 -57.16 -4.72
N PHE A 53 3.52 -57.29 -3.67
CA PHE A 53 3.06 -57.26 -2.29
C PHE A 53 4.09 -56.66 -1.33
N GLY A 54 3.62 -56.18 -0.18
CA GLY A 54 4.47 -55.47 0.78
C GLY A 54 4.72 -54.00 0.43
N GLU A 55 3.97 -53.47 -0.54
CA GLU A 55 4.04 -52.09 -1.03
C GLU A 55 3.64 -51.04 0.01
N MET A 56 2.71 -51.36 0.90
CA MET A 56 2.16 -50.39 1.87
C MET A 56 3.23 -49.83 2.79
N ALA A 57 4.18 -50.64 3.24
CA ALA A 57 5.25 -50.20 4.13
C ALA A 57 6.19 -49.17 3.46
N ILE A 58 6.37 -49.26 2.14
CA ILE A 58 7.17 -48.31 1.35
C ILE A 58 6.38 -47.03 1.07
N ILE A 59 5.09 -47.15 0.74
CA ILE A 59 4.23 -46.02 0.39
C ILE A 59 3.95 -45.15 1.61
N GLU A 60 3.68 -45.76 2.77
CA GLU A 60 3.26 -45.06 3.99
C GLU A 60 4.42 -44.79 4.96
N GLY A 61 5.61 -45.36 4.72
CA GLY A 61 6.80 -45.15 5.55
C GLY A 61 6.69 -45.78 6.95
N GLY A 62 6.29 -47.05 7.04
CA GLY A 62 5.92 -47.70 8.30
C GLY A 62 6.27 -49.18 8.44
N LEU A 63 5.74 -49.81 9.49
CA LEU A 63 5.90 -51.25 9.77
C LEU A 63 4.99 -52.10 8.85
N ARG A 64 5.36 -53.36 8.63
CA ARG A 64 4.54 -54.32 7.87
C ARG A 64 3.19 -54.55 8.56
N SER A 65 2.10 -54.27 7.86
CA SER A 65 0.72 -54.37 8.40
C SER A 65 0.20 -55.81 8.55
N ALA A 66 0.89 -56.79 7.95
CA ALA A 66 0.63 -58.23 7.99
C ALA A 66 1.93 -59.00 7.66
N GLY A 67 1.98 -60.29 7.97
CA GLY A 67 3.08 -61.18 7.58
C GLY A 67 2.83 -61.85 6.23
N ALA A 68 3.90 -62.30 5.56
CA ALA A 68 3.84 -63.04 4.30
C ALA A 68 4.56 -64.38 4.45
N LYS A 69 3.84 -65.49 4.18
CA LYS A 69 4.34 -66.86 4.33
C LYS A 69 4.27 -67.60 3.00
N ALA A 70 5.36 -68.27 2.61
CA ALA A 70 5.41 -69.07 1.40
C ALA A 70 4.60 -70.37 1.57
N THR A 71 3.67 -70.64 0.66
CA THR A 71 2.87 -71.88 0.65
C THR A 71 3.53 -72.96 -0.20
N THR A 72 4.27 -72.56 -1.23
CA THR A 72 5.09 -73.43 -2.10
C THR A 72 6.54 -72.95 -2.07
N SER A 73 7.45 -73.61 -2.81
CA SER A 73 8.73 -72.99 -3.13
C SER A 73 8.45 -71.71 -3.93
N VAL A 74 8.99 -70.60 -3.46
CA VAL A 74 8.65 -69.24 -3.93
C VAL A 74 9.92 -68.51 -4.32
N SER A 75 9.89 -67.83 -5.47
CA SER A 75 10.92 -66.88 -5.90
C SER A 75 10.32 -65.48 -5.94
N VAL A 76 10.95 -64.55 -5.23
CA VAL A 76 10.52 -63.14 -5.17
C VAL A 76 11.67 -62.21 -5.52
N LYS A 77 11.33 -61.12 -6.18
CA LYS A 77 12.26 -60.05 -6.53
C LYS A 77 12.05 -58.85 -5.61
N GLU A 78 13.11 -58.44 -4.93
CA GLU A 78 13.10 -57.28 -4.03
C GLU A 78 13.18 -55.97 -4.85
N ILE A 79 12.25 -55.06 -4.57
CA ILE A 79 12.13 -53.75 -5.19
C ILE A 79 12.20 -52.69 -4.09
N ASP A 80 13.21 -51.83 -4.11
CA ASP A 80 13.33 -50.72 -3.15
C ASP A 80 12.39 -49.56 -3.49
N SER A 81 12.30 -48.55 -2.60
CA SER A 81 11.39 -47.41 -2.77
C SER A 81 11.63 -46.59 -4.05
N SER A 82 12.89 -46.36 -4.40
CA SER A 82 13.27 -45.63 -5.62
C SER A 82 12.94 -46.42 -6.89
N ASP A 83 13.26 -47.71 -6.92
CA ASP A 83 12.98 -48.61 -8.02
C ASP A 83 11.47 -48.87 -8.16
N PHE A 84 10.73 -48.85 -7.06
CA PHE A 84 9.27 -49.01 -7.03
C PHE A 84 8.56 -47.85 -7.75
N LEU A 85 8.92 -46.60 -7.43
CA LEU A 85 8.37 -45.43 -8.11
C LEU A 85 8.71 -45.43 -9.60
N ALA A 86 9.96 -45.76 -9.96
CA ALA A 86 10.38 -45.89 -11.36
C ALA A 86 9.61 -47.01 -12.09
N TYR A 87 9.35 -48.14 -11.42
CA TYR A 87 8.60 -49.26 -11.98
C TYR A 87 7.13 -48.92 -12.24
N ILE A 88 6.49 -48.18 -11.33
CA ILE A 88 5.12 -47.68 -11.49
C ILE A 88 5.04 -46.67 -12.65
N GLN A 89 6.01 -45.74 -12.73
CA GLN A 89 6.07 -44.73 -13.80
C GLN A 89 6.31 -45.35 -15.18
N GLY A 90 7.14 -46.39 -15.26
CA GLY A 90 7.47 -47.06 -16.53
C GLY A 90 6.41 -48.01 -17.06
N LYS A 91 5.43 -48.45 -16.24
CA LYS A 91 4.40 -49.43 -16.62
C LYS A 91 3.01 -49.03 -16.09
N PRO A 92 2.26 -48.16 -16.79
CA PRO A 92 0.95 -47.65 -16.35
C PRO A 92 -0.08 -48.75 -16.02
N GLN A 93 -0.01 -49.90 -16.70
CA GLN A 93 -0.89 -51.04 -16.44
C GLN A 93 -0.70 -51.65 -15.05
N VAL A 94 0.53 -51.60 -14.51
CA VAL A 94 0.84 -52.08 -13.15
C VAL A 94 0.18 -51.17 -12.11
N ALA A 95 0.27 -49.85 -12.30
CA ALA A 95 -0.38 -48.86 -11.45
C ALA A 95 -1.90 -49.05 -11.43
N LEU A 96 -2.51 -49.26 -12.60
CA LEU A 96 -3.95 -49.49 -12.73
C LEU A 96 -4.38 -50.80 -12.05
N ASN A 97 -3.60 -51.87 -12.17
CA ASN A 97 -3.88 -53.14 -11.50
C ASN A 97 -3.75 -53.03 -9.97
N LEU A 98 -2.78 -52.25 -9.48
CA LEU A 98 -2.63 -51.94 -8.05
C LEU A 98 -3.87 -51.20 -7.52
N LEU A 99 -4.31 -50.14 -8.21
CA LEU A 99 -5.49 -49.35 -7.84
C LEU A 99 -6.79 -50.18 -7.82
N LYS A 100 -7.01 -51.00 -8.86
CA LYS A 100 -8.16 -51.92 -8.92
C LYS A 100 -8.18 -52.88 -7.73
N ARG A 101 -7.01 -53.39 -7.35
CA ARG A 101 -6.87 -54.33 -6.25
C ARG A 101 -7.09 -53.69 -4.89
N MET A 102 -6.54 -52.49 -4.65
CA MET A 102 -6.81 -51.74 -3.42
C MET A 102 -8.30 -51.42 -3.28
N SER A 103 -8.96 -51.00 -4.36
CA SER A 103 -10.41 -50.75 -4.37
C SER A 103 -11.22 -52.01 -4.09
N PHE A 104 -10.85 -53.15 -4.67
CA PHE A 104 -11.48 -54.44 -4.38
C PHE A 104 -11.32 -54.84 -2.90
N ASN A 105 -10.11 -54.74 -2.35
CA ASN A 105 -9.83 -55.05 -0.96
C ASN A 105 -10.58 -54.13 0.02
N LEU A 106 -10.68 -52.83 -0.28
CA LEU A 106 -11.47 -51.89 0.51
C LEU A 106 -12.95 -52.24 0.52
N ARG A 107 -13.50 -52.64 -0.64
CA ARG A 107 -14.91 -53.04 -0.75
C ARG A 107 -15.20 -54.33 0.02
N GLU A 108 -14.33 -55.32 -0.09
CA GLU A 108 -14.43 -56.58 0.66
C GLU A 108 -14.27 -56.37 2.17
N THR A 109 -13.34 -55.49 2.58
CA THR A 109 -13.15 -55.17 4.00
C THR A 109 -14.35 -54.42 4.56
N ASN A 110 -14.91 -53.46 3.82
CA ASN A 110 -16.14 -52.77 4.22
C ASN A 110 -17.33 -53.73 4.28
N LYS A 111 -17.42 -54.71 3.37
CA LYS A 111 -18.46 -55.74 3.39
C LYS A 111 -18.33 -56.63 4.63
N LYS A 112 -17.14 -57.17 4.89
CA LYS A 112 -16.86 -57.98 6.09
C LYS A 112 -17.08 -57.20 7.39
N LEU A 113 -16.75 -55.91 7.42
CA LEU A 113 -17.03 -55.04 8.57
C LEU A 113 -18.54 -54.85 8.76
N THR A 114 -19.28 -54.61 7.69
CA THR A 114 -20.75 -54.49 7.74
C THR A 114 -21.40 -55.79 8.21
N ASP A 115 -20.91 -56.93 7.73
CA ASP A 115 -21.41 -58.24 8.13
C ASP A 115 -21.04 -58.58 9.58
N ALA A 116 -19.82 -58.25 10.03
CA ALA A 116 -19.40 -58.39 11.42
C ALA A 116 -20.14 -57.44 12.37
N MET A 117 -20.50 -56.23 11.93
CA MET A 117 -21.34 -55.31 12.70
C MET A 117 -22.77 -55.84 12.83
N ARG A 118 -23.33 -56.46 11.78
CA ARG A 118 -24.63 -57.14 11.84
C ARG A 118 -24.63 -58.36 12.76
N GLU A 119 -23.55 -59.14 12.76
CA GLU A 119 -23.39 -60.30 13.65
C GLU A 119 -23.22 -59.86 15.12
N ASN A 120 -22.58 -58.70 15.36
CA ASN A 120 -22.41 -58.13 16.69
C ASN A 120 -23.68 -57.39 17.20
N GLU A 121 -24.54 -56.88 16.31
CA GLU A 121 -25.88 -56.40 16.66
C GLU A 121 -26.84 -57.54 17.02
N ALA A 122 -26.71 -58.71 16.38
CA ALA A 122 -27.45 -59.91 16.76
C ALA A 122 -27.01 -60.45 18.14
N ASN A 123 -25.71 -60.40 18.46
CA ASN A 123 -25.16 -60.82 19.75
C ASN A 123 -25.25 -59.77 20.88
N ARG A 124 -25.58 -58.51 20.59
CA ARG A 124 -25.78 -57.46 21.60
C ARG A 124 -27.12 -57.51 22.33
N SER A 125 -27.99 -58.48 21.99
CA SER A 125 -29.25 -58.70 22.71
C SER A 125 -29.13 -59.59 23.96
N VAL A 126 -27.93 -60.09 24.33
CA VAL A 126 -27.78 -61.09 25.41
C VAL A 126 -26.79 -60.72 26.54
N VAL A 127 -26.18 -59.52 26.57
CA VAL A 127 -25.20 -59.20 27.64
C VAL A 127 -25.41 -57.81 28.26
N GLU A 128 -26.22 -57.78 29.33
CA GLU A 128 -26.20 -56.89 30.51
C GLU A 128 -27.42 -57.35 31.34
N VAL A 129 -27.29 -58.03 32.49
CA VAL A 129 -26.90 -57.46 33.80
C VAL A 129 -26.33 -58.56 34.71
N ALA A 130 -25.10 -58.38 35.18
CA ALA A 130 -24.68 -58.72 36.56
C ALA A 130 -24.75 -57.38 37.33
N ASP A 131 -25.11 -57.26 38.60
CA ASP A 131 -25.05 -58.13 39.76
C ASP A 131 -25.95 -57.50 40.84
N GLU A 132 -26.45 -58.31 41.77
CA GLU A 132 -26.80 -58.03 43.19
C GLU A 132 -28.00 -58.87 43.67
N GLY A 133 -27.69 -59.86 44.52
CA GLY A 133 -28.40 -59.98 45.80
C GLY A 133 -29.64 -60.89 45.91
N ASN A 134 -29.39 -62.19 46.08
CA ASN A 134 -29.93 -63.05 47.15
C ASN A 134 -31.29 -63.79 46.99
N LYS A 135 -31.22 -65.08 47.34
CA LYS A 135 -32.25 -66.09 47.75
C LYS A 135 -32.98 -66.94 46.71
N GLU A 136 -32.40 -68.14 46.54
CA GLU A 136 -33.02 -69.48 46.62
C GLU A 136 -34.31 -69.84 45.85
N LYS A 137 -34.18 -70.97 45.12
CA LYS A 137 -35.17 -72.03 44.80
C LYS A 137 -36.22 -71.70 43.72
N ASN A 138 -36.04 -72.26 42.53
CA ASN A 138 -36.66 -73.53 42.12
C ASN A 138 -36.51 -73.74 40.60
N THR A 139 -35.86 -74.85 40.25
CA THR A 139 -35.91 -75.48 38.93
C THR A 139 -37.35 -75.92 38.63
N LYS A 140 -37.90 -75.52 37.46
CA LYS A 140 -38.78 -76.37 36.61
C LYS A 140 -39.21 -75.65 35.31
N ASP A 141 -39.34 -76.49 34.28
CA ASP A 141 -40.12 -76.35 33.05
C ASP A 141 -39.66 -75.40 31.94
N PHE A 142 -38.68 -75.93 31.19
CA PHE A 142 -38.50 -75.72 29.75
C PHE A 142 -39.61 -76.45 28.95
N THR A 143 -40.87 -75.99 29.02
CA THR A 143 -41.92 -76.40 28.07
C THR A 143 -43.10 -75.43 28.12
N SER A 144 -43.02 -74.33 27.39
CA SER A 144 -44.17 -73.61 26.82
C SER A 144 -43.70 -72.56 25.81
N VAL A 145 -43.02 -73.03 24.77
CA VAL A 145 -43.03 -72.32 23.49
C VAL A 145 -44.33 -72.77 22.82
N LEU A 146 -45.34 -71.90 22.78
CA LEU A 146 -46.24 -71.62 21.64
C LEU A 146 -47.40 -70.69 22.07
N MET A 147 -47.52 -69.58 21.32
CA MET A 147 -48.66 -68.64 21.16
C MET A 147 -48.84 -67.49 22.18
N ASP A 148 -48.49 -66.26 21.76
CA ASP A 148 -49.46 -65.19 21.42
C ASP A 148 -48.74 -63.92 20.87
N PRO A 149 -48.84 -63.58 19.57
CA PRO A 149 -48.30 -62.32 19.04
C PRO A 149 -49.06 -61.06 19.51
N ASP A 150 -50.22 -61.22 20.13
CA ASP A 150 -51.16 -60.14 20.43
C ASP A 150 -50.90 -59.46 21.80
N ALA A 151 -50.18 -60.12 22.71
CA ALA A 151 -49.85 -59.58 24.04
C ALA A 151 -48.85 -58.40 24.04
N ILE A 152 -48.19 -58.12 22.91
CA ILE A 152 -47.25 -56.99 22.76
C ILE A 152 -48.00 -55.67 22.52
N TYR A 153 -49.22 -55.72 22.00
CA TYR A 153 -50.04 -54.53 21.70
C TYR A 153 -50.94 -54.09 22.87
N GLU A 154 -51.26 -54.98 23.82
CA GLU A 154 -52.21 -54.70 24.90
C GLU A 154 -51.56 -54.27 26.24
N ALA A 155 -50.23 -54.21 26.33
CA ALA A 155 -49.55 -53.74 27.53
C ALA A 155 -49.66 -52.20 27.69
N PRO A 156 -50.16 -51.66 28.82
CA PRO A 156 -50.26 -50.21 29.01
C PRO A 156 -48.85 -49.61 28.99
N ILE A 157 -48.65 -48.59 28.14
CA ILE A 157 -47.34 -47.96 27.91
C ILE A 157 -46.76 -47.51 29.26
N SER A 158 -45.58 -48.04 29.63
CA SER A 158 -44.90 -47.70 30.89
C SER A 158 -44.67 -46.19 31.01
N LYS A 159 -45.03 -45.62 32.17
CA LYS A 159 -44.86 -44.19 32.48
C LYS A 159 -43.44 -43.68 32.21
N ALA A 160 -42.42 -44.54 32.36
CA ALA A 160 -41.02 -44.21 32.08
C ALA A 160 -40.72 -44.05 30.58
N LYS A 161 -41.34 -44.86 29.70
CA LYS A 161 -41.18 -44.73 28.24
C LYS A 161 -41.93 -43.51 27.69
N VAL A 162 -43.07 -43.19 28.29
CA VAL A 162 -43.81 -41.96 27.99
C VAL A 162 -43.00 -40.74 28.43
N PHE A 163 -42.42 -40.76 29.63
CA PHE A 163 -41.57 -39.68 30.14
C PHE A 163 -40.29 -39.49 29.31
N SER A 164 -39.59 -40.57 28.93
CA SER A 164 -38.40 -40.46 28.08
C SER A 164 -38.73 -39.96 26.66
N SER A 165 -39.90 -40.34 26.12
CA SER A 165 -40.41 -39.79 24.86
C SER A 165 -40.71 -38.30 24.96
N PHE A 166 -41.37 -37.83 26.03
CA PHE A 166 -41.61 -36.41 26.27
C PHE A 166 -40.33 -35.62 26.53
N LEU A 167 -39.34 -36.19 27.21
CA LEU A 167 -38.02 -35.56 27.41
C LEU A 167 -37.30 -35.37 26.07
N LEU A 168 -37.28 -36.40 25.22
CA LEU A 168 -36.68 -36.33 23.90
C LEU A 168 -37.39 -35.28 23.03
N LEU A 169 -38.72 -35.28 23.04
CA LEU A 169 -39.53 -34.27 22.33
C LEU A 169 -39.26 -32.86 22.88
N GLY A 170 -39.09 -32.72 24.20
CA GLY A 170 -38.75 -31.48 24.87
C GLY A 170 -37.37 -30.95 24.47
N ILE A 171 -36.36 -31.83 24.38
CA ILE A 171 -35.01 -31.47 23.90
C ILE A 171 -35.06 -31.04 22.42
N ILE A 172 -35.78 -31.77 21.58
CA ILE A 172 -35.96 -31.43 20.16
C ILE A 172 -36.68 -30.08 20.03
N PHE A 173 -37.75 -29.87 20.81
CA PHE A 173 -38.49 -28.60 20.83
C PHE A 173 -37.61 -27.46 21.32
N PHE A 174 -36.82 -27.67 22.37
CA PHE A 174 -35.87 -26.67 22.88
C PHE A 174 -34.79 -26.35 21.86
N ALA A 175 -34.21 -27.35 21.18
CA ALA A 175 -33.24 -27.13 20.12
C ALA A 175 -33.85 -26.37 18.94
N LEU A 176 -35.10 -26.68 18.56
CA LEU A 176 -35.83 -25.96 17.51
C LEU A 176 -36.07 -24.50 17.93
N LEU A 177 -36.53 -24.29 19.16
CA LEU A 177 -36.80 -22.96 19.72
C LEU A 177 -35.52 -22.12 19.83
N PHE A 178 -34.43 -22.72 20.33
CA PHE A 178 -33.11 -22.10 20.38
C PHE A 178 -32.59 -21.76 18.98
N SER A 179 -32.75 -22.66 18.01
CA SER A 179 -32.34 -22.43 16.62
C SER A 179 -33.12 -21.30 15.93
N ILE A 180 -34.37 -21.06 16.34
CA ILE A 180 -35.21 -19.95 15.85
C ILE A 180 -34.79 -18.61 16.49
N LEU A 181 -34.42 -18.62 17.78
CA LEU A 181 -34.12 -17.41 18.53
C LEU A 181 -32.65 -16.96 18.40
N SER A 182 -31.72 -17.90 18.25
CA SER A 182 -30.28 -17.62 18.18
C SER A 182 -29.85 -17.16 16.78
N HIS A 183 -29.03 -16.11 16.78
CA HIS A 183 -28.46 -15.47 15.60
C HIS A 183 -26.95 -15.76 15.53
N VAL A 184 -26.43 -15.90 14.31
CA VAL A 184 -25.01 -16.12 14.02
C VAL A 184 -24.55 -15.10 12.99
N ASP A 185 -23.41 -14.47 13.25
CA ASP A 185 -22.79 -13.52 12.34
C ASP A 185 -22.34 -14.22 11.05
N ILE A 186 -22.72 -13.65 9.91
CA ILE A 186 -22.17 -14.04 8.61
C ILE A 186 -20.93 -13.20 8.35
N THR A 187 -19.82 -13.88 8.08
CA THR A 187 -18.57 -13.22 7.70
C THR A 187 -18.18 -13.52 6.26
N VAL A 188 -17.85 -12.49 5.50
CA VAL A 188 -17.16 -12.61 4.21
C VAL A 188 -15.67 -12.45 4.47
N SER A 189 -14.88 -13.43 4.03
CA SER A 189 -13.43 -13.39 4.17
C SER A 189 -12.77 -12.98 2.86
N SER A 190 -11.89 -12.00 2.92
CA SER A 190 -11.13 -11.52 1.76
C SER A 190 -9.67 -11.28 2.13
N ARG A 191 -8.77 -11.25 1.13
CA ARG A 191 -7.33 -11.00 1.35
C ARG A 191 -7.00 -9.56 1.08
N GLY A 192 -6.07 -9.00 1.84
CA GLY A 192 -5.65 -7.63 1.72
C GLY A 192 -4.20 -7.39 2.10
N LYS A 193 -3.75 -6.17 1.83
CA LYS A 193 -2.40 -5.68 2.05
C LYS A 193 -2.45 -4.35 2.79
N PHE A 194 -1.61 -4.19 3.80
CA PHE A 194 -1.48 -2.90 4.47
C PHE A 194 -0.83 -1.90 3.54
N VAL A 195 -1.46 -0.75 3.38
CA VAL A 195 -0.90 0.39 2.67
C VAL A 195 -0.94 1.61 3.59
N THR A 196 -0.08 2.58 3.31
CA THR A 196 -0.11 3.85 4.03
C THR A 196 -1.32 4.67 3.56
N SER A 197 -1.99 5.37 4.48
CA SER A 197 -3.08 6.29 4.11
C SER A 197 -2.59 7.42 3.20
N VAL A 198 -1.32 7.78 3.33
CA VAL A 198 -0.63 8.79 2.51
C VAL A 198 0.25 8.10 1.48
N PRO A 199 0.33 8.65 0.26
CA PRO A 199 1.22 8.13 -0.77
C PRO A 199 2.69 8.32 -0.39
N ASN A 200 3.57 7.62 -1.10
CA ASN A 200 5.01 7.84 -0.99
C ASN A 200 5.35 9.28 -1.37
N VAL A 201 6.34 9.84 -0.67
CA VAL A 201 6.81 11.19 -0.91
C VAL A 201 7.96 11.14 -1.90
N GLU A 202 7.77 11.73 -3.06
CA GLU A 202 8.81 11.84 -4.09
C GLU A 202 9.51 13.19 -3.95
N VAL A 203 10.78 13.16 -3.53
CA VAL A 203 11.59 14.37 -3.40
C VAL A 203 12.26 14.64 -4.73
N GLN A 204 11.92 15.78 -5.33
CA GLN A 204 12.34 16.16 -6.67
C GLN A 204 13.42 17.25 -6.65
N ALA A 205 14.22 17.30 -7.72
CA ALA A 205 15.21 18.35 -7.89
C ALA A 205 14.52 19.69 -8.24
N ALA A 206 14.87 20.75 -7.53
CA ALA A 206 14.29 22.09 -7.75
C ALA A 206 14.85 22.81 -8.98
N ARG A 207 15.96 22.33 -9.55
CA ARG A 207 16.57 22.82 -10.79
C ARG A 207 17.44 21.70 -11.37
N SER A 208 17.73 21.78 -12.66
CA SER A 208 18.74 20.92 -13.27
C SER A 208 20.12 21.17 -12.66
N SER A 209 20.79 20.13 -12.17
CA SER A 209 22.15 20.22 -11.61
C SER A 209 22.81 18.82 -11.58
N VAL A 210 24.09 18.78 -11.25
CA VAL A 210 24.88 17.55 -11.11
C VAL A 210 24.87 17.11 -9.64
N VAL A 211 24.65 15.82 -9.41
CA VAL A 211 24.74 15.22 -8.07
C VAL A 211 26.21 15.18 -7.61
N THR A 212 26.55 15.92 -6.55
CA THR A 212 27.90 15.94 -5.96
C THR A 212 28.08 14.85 -4.92
N GLU A 213 27.09 14.65 -4.06
CA GLU A 213 27.16 13.70 -2.95
C GLU A 213 25.76 13.16 -2.61
N ILE A 214 25.69 11.87 -2.26
CA ILE A 214 24.48 11.21 -1.78
C ILE A 214 24.76 10.74 -0.35
N THR A 215 24.07 11.31 0.63
CA THR A 215 24.34 11.06 2.07
C THR A 215 23.61 9.83 2.61
N VAL A 216 22.58 9.35 1.91
CA VAL A 216 21.66 8.30 2.38
C VAL A 216 21.69 7.06 1.50
N LYS A 217 21.34 5.91 2.07
CA LYS A 217 21.19 4.62 1.38
C LYS A 217 19.74 4.13 1.46
N ARG A 218 19.37 3.22 0.56
CA ARG A 218 18.06 2.54 0.60
C ARG A 218 17.89 1.84 1.96
N GLY A 219 16.74 2.06 2.60
CA GLY A 219 16.41 1.54 3.93
C GLY A 219 16.82 2.46 5.09
N ASP A 220 17.58 3.53 4.86
CA ASP A 220 17.95 4.47 5.92
C ASP A 220 16.74 5.24 6.44
N ARG A 221 16.77 5.53 7.74
CA ARG A 221 15.77 6.36 8.42
C ARG A 221 16.23 7.81 8.38
N VAL A 222 15.39 8.69 7.84
CA VAL A 222 15.66 10.12 7.73
C VAL A 222 14.61 10.90 8.52
N ARG A 223 15.07 11.98 9.16
CA ARG A 223 14.20 12.94 9.80
C ARG A 223 13.90 14.10 8.85
N LYS A 224 12.84 14.83 9.15
CA LYS A 224 12.54 16.09 8.48
C LYS A 224 13.77 17.01 8.50
N ASP A 225 14.03 17.61 7.34
CA ASP A 225 15.13 18.50 7.02
C ASP A 225 16.53 17.86 6.92
N ASP A 226 16.66 16.54 7.09
CA ASP A 226 17.93 15.84 6.84
C ASP A 226 18.35 15.99 5.37
N ILE A 227 19.65 16.17 5.14
CA ILE A 227 20.23 16.28 3.80
C ILE A 227 20.28 14.89 3.20
N LEU A 228 19.68 14.75 2.02
CA LEU A 228 19.64 13.49 1.30
C LEU A 228 20.66 13.47 0.16
N VAL A 229 20.66 14.53 -0.64
CA VAL A 229 21.54 14.71 -1.80
C VAL A 229 22.02 16.16 -1.87
N THR A 230 23.30 16.34 -2.14
CA THR A 230 23.90 17.65 -2.41
C THR A 230 24.12 17.81 -3.91
N LEU A 231 23.55 18.87 -4.49
CA LEU A 231 23.71 19.22 -5.90
C LEU A 231 24.76 20.32 -6.07
N ASP A 232 25.45 20.36 -7.20
CA ASP A 232 26.46 21.38 -7.49
C ASP A 232 25.82 22.80 -7.56
N PRO A 233 26.23 23.76 -6.70
CA PRO A 233 25.70 25.11 -6.69
C PRO A 233 26.35 26.04 -7.74
N SER A 234 27.35 25.58 -8.50
CA SER A 234 28.19 26.42 -9.36
C SER A 234 27.40 27.28 -10.37
N GLU A 235 26.35 26.73 -10.98
CA GLU A 235 25.51 27.50 -11.91
C GLU A 235 24.74 28.63 -11.20
N VAL A 236 24.14 28.34 -10.04
CA VAL A 236 23.40 29.34 -9.26
C VAL A 236 24.34 30.43 -8.75
N GLY A 237 25.54 30.07 -8.30
CA GLY A 237 26.57 31.02 -7.87
C GLY A 237 27.03 31.96 -8.99
N SER A 238 27.15 31.46 -10.22
CA SER A 238 27.47 32.27 -11.40
C SER A 238 26.35 33.28 -11.69
N ASP A 239 25.09 32.82 -11.71
CA ASP A 239 23.91 33.66 -11.95
C ASP A 239 23.81 34.78 -10.90
N GLN A 240 24.03 34.46 -9.63
CA GLN A 240 24.08 35.44 -8.54
C GLN A 240 25.20 36.47 -8.72
N LYS A 241 26.39 36.04 -9.14
CA LYS A 241 27.52 36.95 -9.38
C LYS A 241 27.22 37.94 -10.51
N VAL A 242 26.58 37.48 -11.58
CA VAL A 242 26.12 38.36 -12.68
C VAL A 242 25.07 39.33 -12.16
N MET A 243 24.08 38.85 -11.41
CA MET A 243 22.98 39.67 -10.90
C MET A 243 23.47 40.73 -9.90
N SER A 244 24.38 40.38 -8.99
CA SER A 244 24.94 41.32 -8.01
C SER A 244 25.72 42.44 -8.70
N THR A 245 26.42 42.13 -9.79
CA THR A 245 27.14 43.11 -10.60
C THR A 245 26.16 44.06 -11.30
N LYS A 246 25.07 43.54 -11.88
CA LYS A 246 24.01 44.36 -12.48
C LYS A 246 23.35 45.27 -11.44
N LEU A 247 22.97 44.74 -10.28
CA LEU A 247 22.37 45.49 -9.18
C LEU A 247 23.30 46.59 -8.67
N ARG A 248 24.60 46.30 -8.52
CA ARG A 248 25.62 47.29 -8.15
C ARG A 248 25.66 48.42 -9.17
N SER A 249 25.66 48.09 -10.47
CA SER A 249 25.68 49.10 -11.53
C SER A 249 24.43 49.99 -11.53
N ALA A 250 23.24 49.41 -11.33
CA ALA A 250 21.98 50.13 -11.25
C ALA A 250 21.97 51.09 -10.05
N ARG A 251 22.35 50.59 -8.86
CA ARG A 251 22.51 51.42 -7.65
C ARG A 251 23.45 52.59 -7.85
N GLN A 252 24.56 52.38 -8.56
CA GLN A 252 25.52 53.45 -8.86
C GLN A 252 24.90 54.50 -9.80
N ARG A 253 24.12 54.08 -10.81
CA ARG A 253 23.38 55.00 -11.69
C ARG A 253 22.31 55.78 -10.91
N ILE A 254 21.54 55.14 -10.05
CA ILE A 254 20.53 55.81 -9.19
C ILE A 254 21.20 56.82 -8.28
N LYS A 255 22.29 56.45 -7.59
CA LYS A 255 23.05 57.38 -6.74
C LYS A 255 23.50 58.61 -7.52
N ARG A 256 24.02 58.42 -8.75
CA ARG A 256 24.40 59.53 -9.63
C ARG A 256 23.19 60.41 -9.96
N LEU A 257 22.08 59.84 -10.42
CA LEU A 257 20.87 60.59 -10.79
C LEU A 257 20.26 61.36 -9.60
N VAL A 258 20.25 60.77 -8.40
CA VAL A 258 19.82 61.45 -7.17
C VAL A 258 20.71 62.65 -6.84
N LEU A 259 22.01 62.55 -7.10
CA LEU A 259 22.93 63.67 -6.90
C LEU A 259 22.76 64.75 -7.98
N GLU A 260 22.50 64.35 -9.23
CA GLU A 260 22.14 65.28 -10.32
C GLU A 260 20.85 66.06 -10.01
N GLU A 261 19.81 65.37 -9.53
CA GLU A 261 18.55 66.00 -9.11
C GLU A 261 18.76 67.00 -7.96
N LYS A 262 19.58 66.65 -6.97
CA LYS A 262 19.90 67.53 -5.83
C LYS A 262 20.70 68.76 -6.25
N ALA A 263 21.65 68.59 -7.17
CA ALA A 263 22.40 69.70 -7.72
C ALA A 263 21.49 70.73 -8.42
N LEU A 264 20.52 70.24 -9.20
CA LEU A 264 19.55 71.10 -9.89
C LEU A 264 18.65 71.88 -8.92
N LYS A 265 18.33 71.31 -7.75
CA LYS A 265 17.60 72.00 -6.67
C LYS A 265 18.47 72.97 -5.85
N GLY A 266 19.76 73.11 -6.17
CA GLY A 266 20.68 74.02 -5.50
C GLY A 266 21.18 73.55 -4.13
N VAL A 267 21.11 72.25 -3.85
CA VAL A 267 21.63 71.67 -2.60
C VAL A 267 23.13 71.42 -2.76
N ASP A 268 23.94 71.95 -1.83
CA ASP A 268 25.39 71.77 -1.86
C ASP A 268 25.78 70.28 -1.67
N LEU A 269 26.59 69.78 -2.59
CA LEU A 269 26.96 68.38 -2.68
C LEU A 269 28.18 68.12 -1.79
N SER A 270 27.95 67.62 -0.56
CA SER A 270 29.05 67.20 0.31
C SER A 270 29.97 66.19 -0.39
N ASN A 271 31.28 66.47 -0.41
CA ASN A 271 32.35 65.63 -0.97
C ASN A 271 32.31 64.16 -0.51
N SER A 272 31.73 63.89 0.66
CA SER A 272 31.54 62.54 1.20
C SER A 272 30.64 61.65 0.33
N LYS A 273 29.58 62.22 -0.27
CA LYS A 273 28.62 61.48 -1.11
C LYS A 273 29.14 61.21 -2.51
N ILE A 274 30.01 62.09 -3.01
CA ILE A 274 30.66 61.97 -4.33
C ILE A 274 31.74 60.86 -4.33
N ARG A 275 32.40 60.61 -3.18
CA ARG A 275 33.40 59.53 -3.05
C ARG A 275 32.81 58.11 -3.14
N GLN A 276 31.49 57.96 -2.94
CA GLN A 276 30.82 56.66 -2.99
C GLN A 276 30.44 56.22 -4.41
N LEU A 277 30.68 57.09 -5.41
CA LEU A 277 30.46 56.79 -6.83
C LEU A 277 31.69 56.12 -7.43
N ASP A 278 31.45 55.16 -8.31
CA ASP A 278 32.51 54.57 -9.13
C ASP A 278 33.15 55.62 -10.06
N GLY A 279 34.43 55.44 -10.41
CA GLY A 279 35.23 56.41 -11.17
C GLY A 279 34.54 56.93 -12.45
N GLY A 280 33.94 56.03 -13.23
CA GLY A 280 33.21 56.42 -14.46
C GLY A 280 31.95 57.25 -14.19
N ASN A 281 31.17 56.92 -13.16
CA ASN A 281 29.97 57.68 -12.80
C ASN A 281 30.31 59.05 -12.22
N LYS A 282 31.44 59.17 -11.53
CA LYS A 282 31.95 60.45 -11.01
C LYS A 282 32.32 61.41 -12.13
N GLU A 283 32.99 60.91 -13.18
CA GLU A 283 33.36 61.74 -14.34
C GLU A 283 32.12 62.23 -15.11
N ILE A 284 31.13 61.35 -15.30
CA ILE A 284 29.85 61.71 -15.91
C ILE A 284 29.13 62.78 -15.08
N LEU A 285 29.06 62.62 -13.76
CA LEU A 285 28.44 63.59 -12.85
C LEU A 285 29.10 64.97 -12.96
N ALA A 286 30.43 65.03 -12.97
CA ALA A 286 31.15 66.29 -13.09
C ALA A 286 30.85 67.01 -14.41
N LYS A 287 30.81 66.27 -15.53
CA LYS A 287 30.44 66.84 -16.84
C LYS A 287 29.01 67.40 -16.83
N ARG A 288 28.06 66.68 -16.22
CA ARG A 288 26.66 67.12 -16.10
C ARG A 288 26.50 68.33 -15.18
N LEU A 289 27.23 68.40 -14.07
CA LEU A 289 27.16 69.52 -13.16
C LEU A 289 27.60 70.82 -13.84
N ASN A 290 28.70 70.79 -14.58
CA ASN A 290 29.17 71.94 -15.37
C ASN A 290 28.13 72.38 -16.43
N GLU A 291 27.45 71.43 -17.07
CA GLU A 291 26.35 71.71 -18.00
C GLU A 291 25.20 72.43 -17.28
N TYR A 292 24.79 71.96 -16.10
CA TYR A 292 23.71 72.57 -15.32
C TYR A 292 24.06 73.97 -14.80
N ASP A 293 25.29 74.17 -14.33
CA ASP A 293 25.76 75.48 -13.88
C ASP A 293 25.74 76.50 -15.03
N SER A 294 26.09 76.09 -16.24
CA SER A 294 26.01 76.96 -17.42
C SER A 294 24.58 77.39 -17.75
N ILE A 295 23.60 76.48 -17.65
CA ILE A 295 22.18 76.76 -17.88
C ILE A 295 21.64 77.69 -16.79
N LYS A 296 22.00 77.44 -15.53
CA LYS A 296 21.57 78.26 -14.38
C LYS A 296 22.10 79.69 -14.50
N ASN A 297 23.36 79.85 -14.88
CA ASN A 297 23.95 81.16 -15.13
C ASN A 297 23.24 81.90 -16.27
N LEU A 298 22.88 81.20 -17.35
CA LEU A 298 22.13 81.78 -18.47
C LEU A 298 20.74 82.26 -18.03
N ILE A 299 20.03 81.48 -17.20
CA ILE A 299 18.73 81.88 -16.63
C ILE A 299 18.90 83.11 -15.74
N ASP A 300 19.91 83.16 -14.89
CA ASP A 300 20.17 84.30 -13.99
C ASP A 300 20.45 85.59 -14.77
N VAL A 301 21.26 85.51 -15.83
CA VAL A 301 21.52 86.65 -16.74
C VAL A 301 20.23 87.11 -17.43
N ASN A 302 19.43 86.18 -17.97
CA ASN A 302 18.16 86.54 -18.62
C ASN A 302 17.15 87.14 -17.63
N LYS A 303 17.10 86.65 -16.39
CA LYS A 303 16.26 87.25 -15.33
C LYS A 303 16.65 88.70 -15.04
N LYS A 304 17.94 88.97 -14.93
CA LYS A 304 18.46 90.34 -14.77
C LYS A 304 18.10 91.23 -15.97
N GLN A 305 18.18 90.70 -17.19
CA GLN A 305 17.77 91.44 -18.39
C GLN A 305 16.26 91.74 -18.43
N VAL A 306 15.41 90.78 -18.04
CA VAL A 306 13.95 91.01 -17.93
C VAL A 306 13.66 92.11 -16.93
N ALA A 307 14.26 92.06 -15.73
CA ALA A 307 14.06 93.08 -14.70
C ALA A 307 14.43 94.48 -15.21
N LEU A 308 15.57 94.61 -15.89
CA LEU A 308 16.01 95.88 -16.48
C LEU A 308 15.07 96.37 -17.61
N LYS A 309 14.67 95.48 -18.52
CA LYS A 309 13.77 95.84 -19.64
C LYS A 309 12.35 96.15 -19.17
N GLU A 310 11.91 95.53 -18.08
CA GLU A 310 10.64 95.82 -17.43
C GLU A 310 10.64 97.22 -16.82
N GLU A 311 11.73 97.62 -16.16
CA GLU A 311 11.91 98.97 -15.63
C GLU A 311 11.90 100.02 -16.75
N VAL A 312 12.61 99.77 -17.86
CA VAL A 312 12.60 100.63 -19.05
C VAL A 312 11.19 100.75 -19.64
N MET A 313 10.45 99.64 -19.74
CA MET A 313 9.09 99.63 -20.27
C MET A 313 8.13 100.43 -19.37
N LYS A 314 8.23 100.27 -18.04
CA LYS A 314 7.45 101.05 -17.06
C LYS A 314 7.75 102.55 -17.18
N ALA A 315 9.02 102.93 -17.31
CA ALA A 315 9.40 104.33 -17.52
C ALA A 315 8.78 104.93 -18.80
N HIS A 316 8.80 104.18 -19.91
CA HIS A 316 8.14 104.61 -21.15
C HIS A 316 6.60 104.65 -21.02
N GLU A 317 6.00 103.76 -20.24
CA GLU A 317 4.55 103.77 -19.96
C GLU A 317 4.14 105.03 -19.19
N GLU A 318 4.90 105.40 -18.16
CA GLU A 318 4.65 106.60 -17.37
C GLU A 318 4.79 107.88 -18.22
N LEU A 319 5.85 107.98 -19.04
CA LEU A 319 6.07 109.10 -19.94
C LEU A 319 4.94 109.23 -20.98
N PHE A 320 4.46 108.11 -21.51
CA PHE A 320 3.33 108.07 -22.44
C PHE A 320 2.03 108.52 -21.77
N LYS A 321 1.72 108.03 -20.55
CA LYS A 321 0.52 108.43 -19.78
C LYS A 321 0.51 109.93 -19.45
N LYS A 322 1.68 110.53 -19.22
CA LYS A 322 1.84 111.97 -18.97
C LYS A 322 1.83 112.82 -20.25
N GLY A 323 1.67 112.23 -21.43
CA GLY A 323 1.66 112.92 -22.73
C GLY A 323 3.03 113.39 -23.24
N ALA A 324 4.12 113.09 -22.51
CA ALA A 324 5.49 113.50 -22.85
C ALA A 324 6.25 112.46 -23.70
N GLY A 325 5.68 111.26 -23.91
CA GLY A 325 6.33 110.13 -24.59
C GLY A 325 5.68 109.71 -25.91
N SER A 326 6.49 109.16 -26.81
CA SER A 326 6.02 108.55 -28.07
C SER A 326 5.40 107.18 -27.85
N LYS A 327 4.20 106.93 -28.42
CA LYS A 327 3.56 105.61 -28.40
C LYS A 327 4.44 104.52 -29.00
N ILE A 328 5.22 104.86 -30.03
CA ILE A 328 6.14 103.93 -30.71
C ILE A 328 7.23 103.46 -29.74
N GLY A 329 7.81 104.37 -28.94
CA GLY A 329 8.85 104.02 -27.96
C GLY A 329 8.35 103.06 -26.88
N PHE A 330 7.13 103.28 -26.37
CA PHE A 330 6.49 102.34 -25.45
C PHE A 330 6.27 100.96 -26.08
N LEU A 331 5.76 100.90 -27.33
CA LEU A 331 5.53 99.63 -28.02
C LEU A 331 6.84 98.89 -28.31
N GLN A 332 7.91 99.60 -28.68
CA GLN A 332 9.25 99.02 -28.87
C GLN A 332 9.83 98.48 -27.55
N ALA A 333 9.66 99.21 -26.43
CA ALA A 333 10.09 98.72 -25.12
C ALA A 333 9.31 97.45 -24.70
N LYS A 334 8.00 97.42 -24.98
CA LYS A 334 7.15 96.25 -24.75
C LYS A 334 7.55 95.05 -25.60
N ASP A 335 7.84 95.26 -26.89
CA ASP A 335 8.28 94.20 -27.80
C ASP A 335 9.63 93.61 -27.37
N ASN A 336 10.59 94.47 -27.02
CA ASN A 336 11.88 94.05 -26.48
C ASN A 336 11.77 93.26 -25.18
N LEU A 337 10.88 93.68 -24.27
CA LEU A 337 10.60 92.93 -23.05
C LEU A 337 10.06 91.54 -23.40
N LEU A 338 9.06 91.47 -24.29
CA LEU A 338 8.45 90.22 -24.70
C LEU A 338 9.45 89.26 -25.36
N ALA A 339 10.38 89.78 -26.17
CA ALA A 339 11.47 88.99 -26.77
C ALA A 339 12.38 88.36 -25.70
N VAL A 340 12.81 89.12 -24.69
CA VAL A 340 13.67 88.60 -23.61
C VAL A 340 12.89 87.64 -22.70
N THR A 341 11.63 87.95 -22.37
CA THR A 341 10.78 87.05 -21.57
C THR A 341 10.54 85.72 -22.28
N LYS A 342 10.39 85.73 -23.61
CA LYS A 342 10.32 84.50 -24.42
C LYS A 342 11.59 83.66 -24.28
N VAL A 343 12.77 84.27 -24.40
CA VAL A 343 14.06 83.58 -24.23
C VAL A 343 14.22 83.02 -22.82
N LEU A 344 13.82 83.78 -21.79
CA LEU A 344 13.83 83.31 -20.41
C LEU A 344 12.90 82.09 -20.24
N SER A 345 11.66 82.18 -20.72
CA SER A 345 10.69 81.09 -20.68
C SER A 345 11.20 79.84 -21.41
N GLU A 346 11.85 80.00 -22.57
CA GLU A 346 12.50 78.90 -23.30
C GLU A 346 13.64 78.26 -22.48
N SER A 347 14.46 79.06 -21.80
CA SER A 347 15.55 78.55 -20.95
C SER A 347 15.03 77.82 -19.69
N GLU A 348 13.98 78.34 -19.04
CA GLU A 348 13.33 77.70 -17.89
C GLU A 348 12.60 76.42 -18.29
N SER A 349 11.98 76.41 -19.47
CA SER A 349 11.37 75.20 -20.06
C SER A 349 12.41 74.12 -20.33
N LYS A 350 13.58 74.46 -20.92
CA LYS A 350 14.69 73.51 -21.12
C LYS A 350 15.19 72.91 -19.80
N LEU A 351 15.35 73.72 -18.76
CA LEU A 351 15.73 73.24 -17.43
C LEU A 351 14.67 72.30 -16.85
N SER A 352 13.40 72.67 -16.95
CA SER A 352 12.27 71.88 -16.46
C SER A 352 12.15 70.54 -17.18
N GLN A 353 12.33 70.53 -18.51
CA GLN A 353 12.40 69.30 -19.31
C GLN A 353 13.55 68.40 -18.87
N LYS A 354 14.71 68.98 -18.54
CA LYS A 354 15.86 68.20 -18.06
C LYS A 354 15.61 67.59 -16.69
N VAL A 355 15.02 68.34 -15.76
CA VAL A 355 14.61 67.83 -14.44
C VAL A 355 13.60 66.70 -14.59
N ALA A 356 12.56 66.89 -15.40
CA ALA A 356 11.56 65.87 -15.66
C ALA A 356 12.19 64.59 -16.25
N GLY A 357 13.11 64.73 -17.21
CA GLY A 357 13.83 63.59 -17.80
C GLY A 357 14.71 62.84 -16.81
N ILE A 358 15.34 63.52 -15.84
CA ILE A 358 16.12 62.87 -14.78
C ILE A 358 15.21 62.10 -13.84
N VAL A 359 14.08 62.69 -13.42
CA VAL A 359 13.09 62.02 -12.56
C VAL A 359 12.56 60.78 -13.27
N GLU A 360 12.24 60.87 -14.55
CA GLU A 360 11.80 59.71 -15.35
C GLU A 360 12.86 58.61 -15.43
N GLN A 361 14.13 58.98 -15.69
CA GLN A 361 15.24 58.02 -15.71
C GLN A 361 15.48 57.38 -14.35
N LEU A 362 15.32 58.15 -13.28
CA LEU A 362 15.51 57.70 -11.90
C LEU A 362 14.43 56.68 -11.51
N GLU A 363 13.17 56.93 -11.86
CA GLU A 363 12.08 55.98 -11.63
C GLU A 363 12.28 54.69 -12.43
N LYS A 364 12.69 54.78 -13.71
CA LYS A 364 13.04 53.61 -14.53
C LYS A 364 14.17 52.78 -13.93
N GLU A 365 15.25 53.41 -13.47
CA GLU A 365 16.37 52.69 -12.84
C GLU A 365 15.98 52.10 -11.48
N ARG A 366 15.10 52.76 -10.71
CA ARG A 366 14.57 52.20 -9.45
C ARG A 366 13.70 50.97 -9.70
N GLU A 367 12.86 51.00 -10.72
CA GLU A 367 12.07 49.84 -11.12
C GLU A 367 12.98 48.66 -11.47
N ILE A 368 14.03 48.90 -12.26
CA ILE A 368 15.06 47.90 -12.58
C ILE A 368 15.77 47.41 -11.30
N GLU A 369 16.12 48.29 -10.37
CA GLU A 369 16.74 47.88 -9.09
C GLU A 369 15.83 46.93 -8.31
N VAL A 370 14.53 47.24 -8.21
CA VAL A 370 13.55 46.41 -7.52
C VAL A 370 13.42 45.03 -8.19
N GLN A 371 13.32 45.00 -9.52
CA GLN A 371 13.25 43.75 -10.29
C GLN A 371 14.51 42.88 -10.06
N LEU A 372 15.71 43.47 -10.21
CA LEU A 372 16.98 42.78 -9.99
C LEU A 372 17.13 42.30 -8.54
N PHE A 373 16.60 43.05 -7.57
CA PHE A 373 16.64 42.67 -6.16
C PHE A 373 15.75 41.47 -5.85
N GLU A 374 14.53 41.44 -6.39
CA GLU A 374 13.64 40.28 -6.22
C GLU A 374 14.19 39.04 -6.94
N GLU A 375 14.80 39.19 -8.12
CA GLU A 375 15.47 38.10 -8.83
C GLU A 375 16.70 37.59 -8.05
N MET A 376 17.50 38.48 -7.47
CA MET A 376 18.60 38.10 -6.57
C MET A 376 18.09 37.31 -5.35
N LYS A 377 16.98 37.75 -4.77
CA LYS A 377 16.36 37.08 -3.62
C LYS A 377 15.81 35.70 -3.99
N SER A 378 15.28 35.52 -5.19
CA SER A 378 14.85 34.21 -5.68
C SER A 378 16.06 33.27 -5.90
N LEU A 379 17.14 33.77 -6.51
CA LEU A 379 18.39 33.00 -6.69
C LEU A 379 19.01 32.58 -5.35
N ASN A 380 18.99 33.44 -4.33
CA ASN A 380 19.44 33.08 -2.97
C ASN A 380 18.57 31.98 -2.33
N LYS A 381 17.27 31.96 -2.61
CA LYS A 381 16.39 30.87 -2.16
C LYS A 381 16.69 29.56 -2.89
N LEU A 382 17.00 29.63 -4.19
CA LEU A 382 17.36 28.47 -5.00
C LEU A 382 18.71 27.87 -4.58
N GLU A 383 19.69 28.71 -4.28
CA GLU A 383 20.99 28.24 -3.75
C GLU A 383 20.82 27.48 -2.43
N LYS A 384 19.98 27.97 -1.52
CA LYS A 384 19.64 27.24 -0.28
C LYS A 384 18.94 25.89 -0.54
N LYS A 385 18.32 25.72 -1.72
CA LYS A 385 17.67 24.48 -2.17
C LYS A 385 18.59 23.59 -3.01
N SER A 386 19.88 23.91 -3.15
CA SER A 386 20.87 23.00 -3.76
C SER A 386 21.03 21.72 -2.95
N ALA A 387 20.86 21.78 -1.62
CA ALA A 387 20.74 20.61 -0.78
C ALA A 387 19.30 20.10 -0.79
N VAL A 388 19.08 18.91 -1.37
CA VAL A 388 17.80 18.22 -1.37
C VAL A 388 17.58 17.61 0.02
N ARG A 389 16.51 18.04 0.69
CA ARG A 389 16.20 17.66 2.08
C ARG A 389 14.91 16.86 2.19
N ALA A 390 14.81 16.04 3.22
CA ALA A 390 13.59 15.30 3.54
C ALA A 390 12.47 16.24 4.05
N PRO A 391 11.27 16.24 3.47
CA PRO A 391 10.17 17.10 3.94
C PRO A 391 9.46 16.56 5.19
N VAL A 392 9.58 15.25 5.47
CA VAL A 392 8.94 14.54 6.57
C VAL A 392 9.84 13.41 7.09
N ASP A 393 9.57 12.95 8.31
CA ASP A 393 10.23 11.76 8.86
C ASP A 393 9.82 10.52 8.06
N ALA A 394 10.81 9.82 7.48
CA ALA A 394 10.56 8.77 6.50
C ALA A 394 11.68 7.73 6.43
N ILE A 395 11.43 6.67 5.68
CA ILE A 395 12.42 5.66 5.29
C ILE A 395 12.68 5.78 3.79
N VAL A 396 13.95 5.72 3.39
CA VAL A 396 14.34 5.76 1.98
C VAL A 396 13.93 4.46 1.28
N LEU A 397 12.95 4.55 0.37
CA LEU A 397 12.50 3.41 -0.43
C LEU A 397 13.45 3.15 -1.60
N ASP A 398 13.70 4.19 -2.38
CA ASP A 398 14.47 4.10 -3.61
C ASP A 398 15.20 5.42 -3.90
N ILE A 399 16.34 5.31 -4.60
CA ILE A 399 17.20 6.41 -5.01
C ILE A 399 17.42 6.25 -6.52
N PRO A 400 16.54 6.79 -7.38
CA PRO A 400 16.70 6.71 -8.83
C PRO A 400 18.02 7.34 -9.32
N ALA A 401 18.44 8.44 -8.70
CA ALA A 401 19.71 9.09 -8.97
C ALA A 401 20.86 8.41 -8.20
N SER A 402 21.16 7.15 -8.52
CA SER A 402 22.04 6.29 -7.71
C SER A 402 23.53 6.61 -7.78
N SER A 403 23.98 7.44 -8.73
CA SER A 403 25.40 7.73 -8.97
C SER A 403 25.76 9.22 -8.83
N VAL A 404 26.83 9.48 -8.09
CA VAL A 404 27.52 10.78 -8.08
C VAL A 404 27.99 11.13 -9.49
N GLY A 405 27.83 12.38 -9.90
CA GLY A 405 28.13 12.86 -11.25
C GLY A 405 26.98 12.75 -12.25
N THR A 406 25.84 12.18 -11.86
CA THR A 406 24.63 12.13 -12.70
C THR A 406 23.99 13.52 -12.78
N ILE A 407 23.51 13.89 -13.96
CA ILE A 407 22.73 15.10 -14.16
C ILE A 407 21.27 14.78 -13.84
N VAL A 408 20.69 15.50 -12.89
CA VAL A 408 19.24 15.48 -12.61
C VAL A 408 18.61 16.72 -13.22
N ARG A 409 17.41 16.57 -13.78
CA ARG A 409 16.63 17.69 -14.34
C ARG A 409 15.66 18.27 -13.31
N GLU A 410 15.23 19.51 -13.51
CA GLU A 410 14.16 20.11 -12.72
C GLU A 410 12.89 19.25 -12.75
N GLY A 411 12.34 18.94 -11.58
CA GLY A 411 11.16 18.07 -11.42
C GLY A 411 11.47 16.57 -11.45
N GLU A 412 12.71 16.16 -11.73
CA GLU A 412 13.10 14.75 -11.71
C GLU A 412 13.17 14.23 -10.26
N VAL A 413 12.67 13.00 -10.05
CA VAL A 413 12.64 12.37 -8.73
C VAL A 413 14.04 11.94 -8.33
N VAL A 414 14.57 12.54 -7.27
CA VAL A 414 15.91 12.25 -6.74
C VAL A 414 15.82 11.08 -5.76
N ILE A 415 14.84 11.11 -4.84
CA ILE A 415 14.63 10.09 -3.81
C ILE A 415 13.14 9.84 -3.59
N LYS A 416 12.78 8.56 -3.39
CA LYS A 416 11.45 8.14 -2.94
C LYS A 416 11.48 7.79 -1.45
N LEU A 417 10.61 8.43 -0.69
CA LEU A 417 10.48 8.28 0.76
C LEU A 417 9.14 7.66 1.14
N VAL A 418 9.13 6.76 2.12
CA VAL A 418 7.91 6.27 2.77
C VAL A 418 7.77 6.94 4.13
N PRO A 419 6.73 7.77 4.36
CA PRO A 419 6.49 8.39 5.65
C PRO A 419 6.40 7.37 6.80
N ARG A 420 7.00 7.70 7.95
CA ARG A 420 6.93 6.88 9.16
C ARG A 420 5.75 7.33 10.04
N ASP A 421 5.22 6.39 10.83
CA ASP A 421 4.18 6.64 11.86
C ASP A 421 2.86 7.21 11.30
N VAL A 422 2.60 6.94 10.03
CA VAL A 422 1.33 7.27 9.38
C VAL A 422 0.28 6.19 9.65
N PRO A 423 -1.01 6.56 9.76
CA PRO A 423 -2.07 5.59 9.90
C PRO A 423 -2.05 4.63 8.70
N LEU A 424 -2.02 3.33 9.00
CA LEU A 424 -2.12 2.27 8.01
C LEU A 424 -3.60 2.01 7.73
N VAL A 425 -3.91 1.79 6.46
CA VAL A 425 -5.21 1.29 6.01
C VAL A 425 -4.99 -0.07 5.35
N LEU A 426 -5.99 -0.93 5.41
CA LEU A 426 -5.94 -2.20 4.74
C LEU A 426 -6.69 -2.10 3.42
N GLU A 427 -5.99 -2.30 2.30
CA GLU A 427 -6.64 -2.51 1.00
C GLU A 427 -6.91 -4.00 0.83
N VAL A 428 -8.15 -4.33 0.48
CA VAL A 428 -8.66 -5.69 0.44
C VAL A 428 -9.28 -5.93 -0.93
N ASP A 429 -8.95 -7.07 -1.54
CA ASP A 429 -9.57 -7.50 -2.78
C ASP A 429 -10.76 -8.42 -2.48
N VAL A 430 -11.93 -8.01 -2.96
CA VAL A 430 -13.23 -8.64 -2.77
C VAL A 430 -13.64 -9.36 -4.05
N ASP A 431 -14.08 -10.61 -3.91
CA ASP A 431 -14.59 -11.41 -5.04
C ASP A 431 -15.95 -10.83 -5.51
N PRO A 432 -16.18 -10.69 -6.83
CA PRO A 432 -17.47 -10.26 -7.38
C PRO A 432 -18.69 -11.02 -6.88
N LYS A 433 -18.54 -12.25 -6.36
CA LYS A 433 -19.63 -13.02 -5.75
C LYS A 433 -20.13 -12.43 -4.44
N ASP A 434 -19.24 -11.80 -3.67
CA ASP A 434 -19.50 -11.36 -2.30
C ASP A 434 -19.80 -9.85 -2.22
N ILE A 435 -19.69 -9.12 -3.34
CA ILE A 435 -19.91 -7.67 -3.42
C ILE A 435 -21.30 -7.24 -2.92
N LYS A 436 -22.33 -8.07 -3.14
CA LYS A 436 -23.72 -7.75 -2.79
C LYS A 436 -23.95 -7.62 -1.29
N ASP A 437 -23.17 -8.34 -0.50
CA ASP A 437 -23.32 -8.39 0.95
C ASP A 437 -22.47 -7.30 1.64
N LEU A 438 -21.53 -6.68 0.92
CA LEU A 438 -20.63 -5.67 1.44
C LEU A 438 -21.19 -4.25 1.27
N LYS A 439 -21.24 -3.51 2.38
CA LYS A 439 -21.64 -2.10 2.41
C LYS A 439 -20.66 -1.28 3.21
N VAL A 440 -20.47 -0.02 2.82
CA VAL A 440 -19.66 0.94 3.58
C VAL A 440 -20.23 1.08 5.00
N GLY A 441 -19.36 1.05 6.00
CA GLY A 441 -19.71 1.06 7.42
C GLY A 441 -19.72 -0.32 8.09
N VAL A 442 -19.57 -1.42 7.33
CA VAL A 442 -19.50 -2.77 7.91
C VAL A 442 -18.26 -2.92 8.80
N PRO A 443 -18.39 -3.46 10.02
CA PRO A 443 -17.25 -3.74 10.88
C PRO A 443 -16.44 -4.92 10.35
N VAL A 444 -15.12 -4.79 10.41
CA VAL A 444 -14.14 -5.73 9.85
C VAL A 444 -13.18 -6.18 10.93
N SER A 445 -12.94 -7.48 10.98
CA SER A 445 -11.90 -8.11 11.81
C SER A 445 -10.73 -8.50 10.93
N VAL A 446 -9.58 -7.84 11.09
CA VAL A 446 -8.38 -8.08 10.31
C VAL A 446 -7.42 -8.99 11.06
N LYS A 447 -7.05 -10.12 10.45
CA LYS A 447 -6.12 -11.11 10.98
C LYS A 447 -4.85 -11.11 10.13
N LEU A 448 -3.69 -11.07 10.76
CA LEU A 448 -2.41 -11.07 10.05
C LEU A 448 -2.10 -12.48 9.53
N ASP A 449 -1.68 -12.60 8.27
CA ASP A 449 -1.33 -13.91 7.70
C ASP A 449 0.00 -14.42 8.28
N ALA A 450 0.92 -13.51 8.57
CA ALA A 450 2.27 -13.83 9.06
C ALA A 450 2.32 -14.18 10.56
N LEU A 451 1.24 -13.94 11.33
CA LEU A 451 1.24 -14.10 12.79
C LEU A 451 0.04 -14.92 13.28
N PRO A 452 0.24 -15.90 14.19
CA PRO A 452 -0.86 -16.70 14.73
C PRO A 452 -1.91 -15.85 15.48
N PHE A 453 -3.16 -15.87 15.00
CA PHE A 453 -4.25 -15.05 15.55
C PHE A 453 -4.57 -15.35 17.03
N GLN A 454 -4.26 -16.55 17.52
CA GLN A 454 -4.53 -16.96 18.91
C GLN A 454 -3.69 -16.16 19.92
N GLN A 455 -2.48 -15.74 19.54
CA GLN A 455 -1.55 -15.02 20.42
C GLN A 455 -1.66 -13.50 20.23
N PHE A 456 -1.85 -13.06 18.99
CA PHE A 456 -1.80 -11.64 18.64
C PHE A 456 -3.19 -10.98 18.55
N GLY A 457 -4.26 -11.75 18.40
CA GLY A 457 -5.62 -11.23 18.27
C GLY A 457 -5.92 -10.64 16.88
N ASP A 458 -7.09 -10.02 16.75
CA ASP A 458 -7.58 -9.35 15.54
C ASP A 458 -7.49 -7.82 15.65
N ILE A 459 -7.20 -7.16 14.52
CA ILE A 459 -7.28 -5.70 14.40
C ILE A 459 -8.70 -5.35 13.96
N LYS A 460 -9.41 -4.61 14.81
CA LYS A 460 -10.73 -4.09 14.47
C LYS A 460 -10.62 -2.92 13.50
N GLY A 461 -11.48 -2.90 12.49
CA GLY A 461 -11.58 -1.82 11.52
C GLY A 461 -13.00 -1.68 10.98
N THR A 462 -13.20 -0.70 10.11
CA THR A 462 -14.47 -0.44 9.44
C THR A 462 -14.25 -0.25 7.95
N LEU A 463 -15.13 -0.81 7.12
CA LEU A 463 -15.09 -0.61 5.68
C LEU A 463 -15.48 0.84 5.35
N VAL A 464 -14.55 1.63 4.81
CA VAL A 464 -14.77 3.06 4.50
C VAL A 464 -15.02 3.29 3.02
N TYR A 465 -14.43 2.47 2.15
CA TYR A 465 -14.54 2.62 0.71
C TYR A 465 -14.61 1.25 0.02
N LEU A 466 -15.41 1.19 -1.03
CA LEU A 466 -15.58 0.01 -1.88
C LEU A 466 -15.67 0.51 -3.32
N SER A 467 -14.86 -0.04 -4.23
CA SER A 467 -14.88 0.37 -5.63
C SER A 467 -16.21 0.03 -6.29
N GLU A 468 -16.68 0.91 -7.17
CA GLU A 468 -17.90 0.69 -7.96
C GLU A 468 -17.63 -0.18 -9.20
N ASP A 469 -16.36 -0.31 -9.59
CA ASP A 469 -15.91 -1.11 -10.73
C ASP A 469 -14.85 -2.14 -10.32
N THR A 470 -14.68 -3.15 -11.17
CA THR A 470 -13.68 -4.22 -11.02
C THR A 470 -12.32 -3.77 -11.56
N PHE A 471 -11.27 -4.13 -10.83
CA PHE A 471 -9.90 -4.05 -11.30
C PHE A 471 -9.52 -5.37 -11.98
N SER A 472 -8.79 -5.28 -13.08
CA SER A 472 -8.37 -6.45 -13.87
C SER A 472 -7.26 -7.27 -13.21
N GLU A 473 -6.61 -6.74 -12.18
CA GLU A 473 -5.48 -7.35 -11.47
C GLU A 473 -5.67 -7.26 -9.95
N ASP A 474 -5.45 -8.39 -9.27
CA ASP A 474 -5.37 -8.50 -7.80
C ASP A 474 -4.11 -7.77 -7.25
N LEU A 475 -4.09 -7.42 -5.97
CA LEU A 475 -2.95 -6.93 -5.19
C LEU A 475 -1.68 -7.78 -5.33
N ASN A 476 -1.81 -9.06 -5.72
CA ASN A 476 -0.73 -10.00 -6.00
C ASN A 476 -0.30 -10.04 -7.49
N GLY A 477 -0.97 -9.30 -8.38
CA GLY A 477 -0.67 -9.25 -9.81
C GLY A 477 -1.32 -10.37 -10.65
N GLU A 478 -2.25 -11.13 -10.09
CA GLU A 478 -3.02 -12.13 -10.84
C GLU A 478 -4.15 -11.46 -11.64
N LYS A 479 -4.31 -11.83 -12.92
CA LYS A 479 -5.39 -11.31 -13.79
C LYS A 479 -6.74 -11.93 -13.44
N LYS A 480 -7.40 -11.39 -12.43
CA LYS A 480 -8.75 -11.75 -11.99
C LYS A 480 -9.56 -10.48 -11.70
N PRO A 481 -10.83 -10.41 -12.11
CA PRO A 481 -11.68 -9.26 -11.80
C PRO A 481 -11.95 -9.23 -10.29
N VAL A 482 -11.47 -8.19 -9.62
CA VAL A 482 -11.65 -7.99 -8.17
C VAL A 482 -12.16 -6.60 -7.85
N TYR A 483 -12.99 -6.46 -6.82
CA TYR A 483 -13.40 -5.17 -6.28
C TYR A 483 -12.43 -4.75 -5.18
N ARG A 484 -12.02 -3.48 -5.14
CA ARG A 484 -11.09 -2.99 -4.14
C ARG A 484 -11.83 -2.29 -3.01
N ALA A 485 -11.68 -2.83 -1.81
CA ALA A 485 -12.19 -2.27 -0.58
C ALA A 485 -11.05 -1.64 0.24
N ARG A 486 -11.33 -0.55 0.96
CA ARG A 486 -10.41 0.06 1.91
C ARG A 486 -11.02 0.06 3.31
N VAL A 487 -10.30 -0.56 4.24
CA VAL A 487 -10.69 -0.70 5.64
C VAL A 487 -9.82 0.22 6.48
N ASP A 488 -10.47 1.13 7.20
CA ASP A 488 -9.82 1.96 8.19
C ASP A 488 -9.69 1.21 9.51
N LEU A 489 -8.52 1.29 10.13
CA LEU A 489 -8.15 0.48 11.28
C LEU A 489 -8.24 1.30 12.56
N GLU A 490 -8.81 0.73 13.62
CA GLU A 490 -8.96 1.44 14.88
C GLU A 490 -7.59 1.71 15.53
N ALA A 491 -7.25 2.97 15.77
CA ALA A 491 -5.94 3.40 16.27
C ALA A 491 -5.50 2.68 17.56
N LYS A 492 -6.43 2.43 18.50
CA LYS A 492 -6.14 1.69 19.75
C LYS A 492 -5.79 0.22 19.50
N SER A 493 -6.42 -0.40 18.50
CA SER A 493 -6.17 -1.80 18.14
C SER A 493 -4.86 -1.93 17.35
N VAL A 494 -4.58 -0.95 16.48
CA VAL A 494 -3.29 -0.84 15.76
C VAL A 494 -2.13 -0.58 16.72
N GLN A 495 -2.29 0.30 17.71
CA GLN A 495 -1.22 0.63 18.67
C GLN A 495 -0.88 -0.55 19.59
N ARG A 496 -1.89 -1.32 20.03
CA ARG A 496 -1.67 -2.58 20.78
C ARG A 496 -0.90 -3.60 19.94
N MET A 497 -1.19 -3.67 18.65
CA MET A 497 -0.49 -4.55 17.72
C MET A 497 0.93 -4.07 17.42
N ARG A 498 1.16 -2.77 17.19
CA ARG A 498 2.50 -2.19 17.00
C ARG A 498 3.46 -2.47 18.15
N ASN A 499 2.96 -2.47 19.39
CA ASN A 499 3.77 -2.78 20.57
C ASN A 499 4.17 -4.27 20.66
N ARG A 500 3.46 -5.16 19.96
CA ARG A 500 3.70 -6.61 19.95
C ARG A 500 4.36 -7.10 18.65
N ALA A 501 4.17 -6.38 17.55
CA ALA A 501 4.72 -6.66 16.22
C ALA A 501 4.83 -5.36 15.40
N ASP A 502 5.98 -5.11 14.77
CA ASP A 502 6.17 -3.97 13.88
C ASP A 502 5.33 -4.13 12.60
N LEU A 503 4.17 -3.46 12.54
CA LEU A 503 3.34 -3.40 11.34
C LEU A 503 4.04 -2.57 10.25
N THR A 504 4.41 -3.20 9.15
CA THR A 504 5.03 -2.54 8.00
C THR A 504 4.05 -2.41 6.83
N PRO A 505 4.14 -1.33 6.03
CA PRO A 505 3.44 -1.26 4.75
C PRO A 505 3.85 -2.44 3.87
N GLY A 506 2.87 -3.05 3.23
CA GLY A 506 3.05 -4.18 2.33
C GLY A 506 2.84 -5.56 2.94
N MET A 507 2.65 -5.66 4.26
CA MET A 507 2.30 -6.92 4.91
C MET A 507 0.90 -7.40 4.49
N LEU A 508 0.72 -8.72 4.38
CA LEU A 508 -0.55 -9.35 4.01
C LEU A 508 -1.41 -9.67 5.23
N ALA A 509 -2.72 -9.57 5.04
CA ALA A 509 -3.71 -9.92 6.06
C ALA A 509 -5.02 -10.42 5.45
N LYS A 510 -5.76 -11.16 6.25
CA LYS A 510 -7.11 -11.61 5.96
C LYS A 510 -8.13 -10.72 6.68
N ALA A 511 -9.06 -10.16 5.93
CA ALA A 511 -10.15 -9.34 6.44
C ALA A 511 -11.45 -10.15 6.48
N ASP A 512 -12.04 -10.28 7.66
CA ASP A 512 -13.35 -10.88 7.85
C ASP A 512 -14.39 -9.76 8.07
N PHE A 513 -15.22 -9.49 7.07
CA PHE A 513 -16.30 -8.50 7.07
C PHE A 513 -17.57 -9.09 7.68
N ARG A 514 -18.16 -8.44 8.69
CA ARG A 514 -19.40 -8.91 9.33
C ARG A 514 -20.62 -8.31 8.62
N VAL A 515 -21.10 -9.01 7.60
CA VAL A 515 -22.12 -8.51 6.64
C VAL A 515 -23.57 -8.66 7.10
N GLY A 516 -23.81 -9.32 8.24
CA GLY A 516 -25.13 -9.41 8.85
C GLY A 516 -25.26 -10.60 9.80
N GLU A 517 -26.48 -10.83 10.27
CA GLU A 517 -26.81 -11.94 11.18
C GLU A 517 -27.84 -12.85 10.51
N ARG A 518 -27.68 -14.17 10.67
CA ARG A 518 -28.64 -15.17 10.21
C ARG A 518 -29.02 -16.10 11.35
N ARG A 519 -30.29 -16.49 11.40
CA ARG A 519 -30.79 -17.45 12.38
C ARG A 519 -30.23 -18.85 12.10
N LEU A 520 -29.91 -19.59 13.15
CA LEU A 520 -29.40 -20.96 13.04
C LEU A 520 -30.32 -21.87 12.23
N ILE A 521 -31.64 -21.71 12.38
CA ILE A 521 -32.64 -22.50 11.66
C ILE A 521 -32.48 -22.43 10.14
N THR A 522 -31.98 -21.30 9.60
CA THR A 522 -31.79 -21.12 8.16
C THR A 522 -30.75 -22.07 7.58
N TYR A 523 -29.75 -22.52 8.34
CA TYR A 523 -28.79 -23.50 7.85
C TYR A 523 -29.41 -24.89 7.66
N PHE A 524 -30.44 -25.24 8.44
CA PHE A 524 -31.17 -26.49 8.33
C PHE A 524 -32.28 -26.43 7.27
N THR A 525 -32.97 -25.30 7.15
CA THR A 525 -34.13 -25.17 6.24
C THR A 525 -33.75 -24.80 4.81
N ASN A 526 -32.71 -24.00 4.60
CA ASN A 526 -32.31 -23.51 3.27
C ASN A 526 -31.91 -24.63 2.28
N PRO A 527 -31.22 -25.73 2.68
CA PRO A 527 -30.97 -26.87 1.78
C PRO A 527 -32.25 -27.54 1.29
N ILE A 528 -33.25 -27.70 2.18
CA ILE A 528 -34.55 -28.29 1.86
C ILE A 528 -35.31 -27.40 0.88
N VAL A 529 -35.37 -26.09 1.17
CA VAL A 529 -36.03 -25.10 0.32
C VAL A 529 -35.36 -24.98 -1.05
N ARG A 530 -34.02 -24.98 -1.11
CA ARG A 530 -33.27 -24.98 -2.37
C ARG A 530 -33.52 -26.26 -3.17
N GLY A 531 -33.51 -27.43 -2.52
CA GLY A 531 -33.80 -28.71 -3.16
C GLY A 531 -35.20 -28.75 -3.77
N LEU A 532 -36.21 -28.26 -3.02
CA LEU A 532 -37.59 -28.18 -3.50
C LEU A 532 -37.73 -27.20 -4.68
N ASN A 533 -37.14 -26.00 -4.57
CA ASN A 533 -37.19 -24.97 -5.61
C ASN A 533 -36.42 -25.36 -6.88
N SER A 534 -35.32 -26.12 -6.76
CA SER A 534 -34.57 -26.64 -7.89
C SER A 534 -35.26 -27.84 -8.55
N ALA A 535 -35.96 -28.69 -7.77
CA ALA A 535 -36.72 -29.82 -8.29
C ALA A 535 -38.03 -29.40 -9.01
N LEU A 536 -38.56 -28.22 -8.68
CA LEU A 536 -39.75 -27.63 -9.30
C LEU A 536 -39.43 -26.67 -10.47
N ARG A 537 -38.17 -26.60 -10.90
CA ARG A 537 -37.78 -25.87 -12.12
C ARG A 537 -37.56 -26.84 -13.26
N GLU A 538 -38.19 -26.59 -14.40
CA GLU A 538 -37.83 -27.27 -15.65
C GLU A 538 -36.36 -26.94 -15.99
N PRO A 539 -35.56 -27.93 -16.41
CA PRO A 539 -34.22 -27.68 -16.93
C PRO A 539 -34.34 -27.01 -18.30
N ASP A 540 -33.65 -25.88 -18.50
CA ASP A 540 -33.39 -25.29 -19.83
C ASP A 540 -32.36 -26.13 -20.61
#